data_AF-A0A7S1HI81-F1
#
_entry.id   AF-A0A7S1HI81-F1
#
_cell.length_a   1.000
_cell.length_b   1.000
_cell.length_c   1.000
_cell.angle_alpha   90.00
_cell.angle_beta   90.00
_cell.angle_gamma   90.00
#
_symmetry.space_group_name_H-M   'P 1'
#
loop_
_entity.id
_entity.type
_entity.pdbx_description
1 polymer ?
#
loop_
_entity_poly.entity_id
_entity_poly.type
_entity_poly.pdbx_seq_one_letter_code
_entity_poly.pdbx_strand_id
1 'polypeptide(L)'
;PDLYPEALRGVIEEVNEWVYRDINNGVYRCGFSTTQAAYDRAEAGLFAALERVDGILADNRFLCGDKFTEADLRLFPTIYRFDAVYHILFRCSRARISDYPNLFGWLGDVYALPGVAGTCDLDATTESYYTQLFPVNPGGIVAARPSDAAP
;
A
#
# COMPACT_ATOMS: atom_id res chain seq x y z
N PRO A 1 -19.39 2.36 -10.28
CA PRO A 1 -19.37 0.91 -10.60
C PRO A 1 -19.86 0.12 -9.39
N ASP A 2 -20.34 -1.11 -9.57
CA ASP A 2 -20.63 -2.02 -8.45
C ASP A 2 -19.30 -2.61 -7.95
N LEU A 3 -18.89 -2.23 -6.74
CA LEU A 3 -17.62 -2.63 -6.13
C LEU A 3 -17.73 -3.93 -5.32
N TYR A 4 -18.95 -4.42 -5.08
CA TYR A 4 -19.20 -5.58 -4.22
C TYR A 4 -20.23 -6.55 -4.83
N PRO A 5 -20.01 -7.00 -6.09
CA PRO A 5 -20.96 -7.84 -6.79
C PRO A 5 -21.09 -9.21 -6.11
N GLU A 6 -22.31 -9.73 -6.06
CA GLU A 6 -22.66 -10.96 -5.33
C GLU A 6 -21.75 -12.15 -5.67
N ALA A 7 -21.43 -12.33 -6.95
CA ALA A 7 -20.59 -13.43 -7.42
C ALA A 7 -19.13 -13.38 -6.92
N LEU A 8 -18.63 -12.22 -6.48
CA LEU A 8 -17.25 -12.05 -6.02
C LEU A 8 -17.13 -11.84 -4.51
N ARG A 9 -18.24 -11.75 -3.75
CA ARG A 9 -18.21 -11.38 -2.32
C ARG A 9 -17.25 -12.24 -1.50
N GLY A 10 -17.33 -13.56 -1.65
CA GLY A 10 -16.46 -14.47 -0.90
C GLY A 10 -14.96 -14.24 -1.18
N VAL A 11 -14.61 -13.96 -2.45
CA VAL A 11 -13.23 -13.65 -2.83
C VAL A 11 -12.81 -12.27 -2.31
N ILE A 12 -13.69 -11.27 -2.40
CA ILE A 12 -13.43 -9.92 -1.89
C ILE A 12 -13.22 -9.95 -0.37
N GLU A 13 -14.04 -10.68 0.37
CA GLU A 13 -13.92 -10.84 1.83
C GLU A 13 -12.58 -11.48 2.20
N GLU A 14 -12.21 -12.58 1.54
CA GLU A 14 -10.92 -13.24 1.77
C GLU A 14 -9.76 -12.29 1.48
N VAL A 15 -9.79 -11.61 0.32
CA VAL A 15 -8.74 -10.67 -0.08
C VAL A 15 -8.62 -9.51 0.91
N ASN A 16 -9.74 -8.91 1.28
CA ASN A 16 -9.79 -7.81 2.24
C ASN A 16 -9.20 -8.18 3.59
N GLU A 17 -9.42 -9.42 4.07
CA GLU A 17 -8.92 -9.85 5.37
C GLU A 17 -7.40 -9.81 5.43
N TRP A 18 -6.72 -10.45 4.48
CA TRP A 18 -5.25 -10.49 4.49
C TRP A 18 -4.63 -9.18 4.00
N VAL A 19 -5.25 -8.46 3.06
CA VAL A 19 -4.81 -7.10 2.67
C VAL A 19 -4.84 -6.17 3.88
N TYR A 20 -5.91 -6.20 4.67
CA TYR A 20 -5.98 -5.38 5.88
C TYR A 20 -4.92 -5.77 6.91
N ARG A 21 -4.85 -7.06 7.26
CA ARG A 21 -3.97 -7.57 8.31
C ARG A 21 -2.49 -7.36 7.98
N ASP A 22 -2.10 -7.68 6.75
CA ASP A 22 -0.70 -7.84 6.37
C ASP A 22 -0.15 -6.64 5.58
N ILE A 23 -1.01 -5.85 4.92
CA ILE A 23 -0.58 -4.66 4.15
C ILE A 23 -1.06 -3.37 4.81
N ASN A 24 -2.37 -3.12 4.87
CA ASN A 24 -2.90 -1.84 5.36
C ASN A 24 -2.47 -1.56 6.80
N ASN A 25 -2.60 -2.56 7.68
CA ASN A 25 -2.14 -2.48 9.06
C ASN A 25 -0.67 -2.93 9.20
N GLY A 26 -0.16 -3.73 8.25
CA GLY A 26 1.22 -4.23 8.25
C GLY A 26 2.26 -3.10 8.23
N VAL A 27 2.05 -2.07 7.42
CA VAL A 27 2.96 -0.90 7.36
C VAL A 27 3.01 -0.17 8.72
N TYR A 28 1.87 -0.02 9.40
CA TYR A 28 1.82 0.60 10.74
C TYR A 28 2.50 -0.28 11.78
N ARG A 29 2.30 -1.60 11.72
CA ARG A 29 3.00 -2.54 12.60
C ARG A 29 4.52 -2.45 12.42
N CYS A 30 5.02 -2.21 11.21
CA CYS A 30 6.43 -1.92 10.98
C CYS A 30 6.83 -0.58 11.63
N GLY A 31 6.14 0.51 11.29
CA GLY A 31 6.51 1.86 11.71
C GLY A 31 6.46 2.12 13.22
N PHE A 32 5.50 1.50 13.91
CA PHE A 32 5.28 1.64 15.34
C PHE A 32 5.91 0.52 16.18
N SER A 33 6.65 -0.40 15.57
CA SER A 33 7.35 -1.45 16.31
C SER A 33 8.38 -0.85 17.28
N THR A 34 8.34 -1.30 18.53
CA THR A 34 9.26 -0.88 19.60
C THR A 34 10.36 -1.91 19.90
N THR A 35 10.31 -3.07 19.24
CA THR A 35 11.33 -4.14 19.38
C THR A 35 11.69 -4.68 18.00
N GLN A 36 12.95 -5.11 17.84
CA GLN A 36 13.44 -5.69 16.59
C GLN A 36 12.61 -6.91 16.16
N ALA A 37 12.32 -7.83 17.09
CA ALA A 37 11.56 -9.03 16.77
C ALA A 37 10.11 -8.75 16.34
N ALA A 38 9.48 -7.68 16.85
CA ALA A 38 8.15 -7.28 16.38
C ALA A 38 8.21 -6.69 14.97
N TYR A 39 9.22 -5.84 14.71
CA TYR A 39 9.49 -5.29 13.40
C TYR A 39 9.77 -6.38 12.37
N ASP A 40 10.69 -7.31 12.65
CA ASP A 40 11.09 -8.38 11.73
C ASP A 40 9.89 -9.24 11.30
N ARG A 41 8.97 -9.54 12.24
CA ARG A 41 7.74 -10.29 11.93
C ARG A 41 6.76 -9.48 11.10
N ALA A 42 6.61 -8.19 11.37
CA ALA A 42 5.70 -7.32 10.62
C ALA A 42 6.22 -7.09 9.20
N GLU A 43 7.50 -6.82 9.06
CA GLU A 43 8.19 -6.62 7.78
C GLU A 43 8.12 -7.87 6.92
N ALA A 44 8.46 -9.05 7.47
CA ALA A 44 8.37 -10.30 6.71
C ALA A 44 6.95 -10.61 6.23
N GLY A 45 5.93 -10.36 7.06
CA GLY A 45 4.52 -10.55 6.69
C GLY A 45 4.06 -9.57 5.61
N LEU A 46 4.46 -8.30 5.73
CA LEU A 46 4.16 -7.26 4.75
C LEU A 46 4.73 -7.61 3.38
N PHE A 47 6.02 -7.96 3.30
CA PHE A 47 6.66 -8.23 2.02
C PHE A 47 6.18 -9.54 1.38
N ALA A 48 5.88 -10.57 2.17
CA ALA A 48 5.21 -11.77 1.64
C ALA A 48 3.81 -11.47 1.07
N ALA A 49 3.07 -10.53 1.67
CA ALA A 49 1.76 -10.11 1.15
C ALA A 49 1.89 -9.25 -0.11
N LEU A 50 2.90 -8.37 -0.21
CA LEU A 50 3.19 -7.61 -1.43
C LEU A 50 3.59 -8.53 -2.59
N GLU A 51 4.44 -9.53 -2.34
CA GLU A 51 4.77 -10.56 -3.33
C GLU A 51 3.53 -11.34 -3.78
N ARG A 52 2.62 -11.68 -2.85
CA ARG A 52 1.34 -12.32 -3.20
C ARG A 52 0.48 -11.43 -4.10
N VAL A 53 0.39 -10.13 -3.79
CA VAL A 53 -0.34 -9.17 -4.62
C VAL A 53 0.24 -9.10 -6.02
N ASP A 54 1.56 -8.95 -6.15
CA ASP A 54 2.21 -8.88 -7.47
C ASP A 54 1.98 -10.16 -8.27
N GLY A 55 2.04 -11.33 -7.62
CA GLY A 55 1.73 -12.61 -8.25
C GLY A 55 0.27 -12.73 -8.72
N ILE A 56 -0.70 -12.24 -7.94
CA ILE A 56 -2.11 -12.21 -8.37
C ILE A 56 -2.27 -11.31 -9.60
N LEU A 57 -1.62 -10.15 -9.59
CA LEU A 57 -1.70 -9.14 -10.66
C LEU A 57 -0.91 -9.52 -11.92
N ALA A 58 -0.04 -10.54 -11.85
CA ALA A 58 0.60 -11.11 -13.03
C ALA A 58 -0.40 -11.81 -13.97
N ASP A 59 -1.43 -12.44 -13.40
CA ASP A 59 -2.45 -13.19 -14.14
C ASP A 59 -3.79 -12.47 -14.24
N ASN A 60 -4.01 -11.42 -13.45
CA ASN A 60 -5.29 -10.72 -13.34
C ASN A 60 -5.10 -9.21 -13.42
N ARG A 61 -6.09 -8.51 -13.98
CA ARG A 61 -6.05 -7.04 -14.01
C ARG A 61 -6.22 -6.40 -12.63
N PHE A 62 -7.02 -7.01 -11.77
CA PHE A 62 -7.36 -6.54 -10.43
C PHE A 62 -7.33 -7.70 -9.42
N LEU A 63 -7.39 -7.39 -8.12
CA LEU A 63 -7.19 -8.39 -7.06
C LEU A 63 -8.23 -9.53 -7.06
N CYS A 64 -9.41 -9.30 -7.62
CA CYS A 64 -10.50 -10.28 -7.70
C CYS A 64 -10.86 -10.65 -9.14
N GLY A 65 -9.91 -10.51 -10.09
CA GLY A 65 -10.09 -10.85 -11.50
C GLY A 65 -10.12 -9.62 -12.41
N ASP A 66 -11.06 -9.58 -13.36
CA ASP A 66 -11.07 -8.55 -14.42
C ASP A 66 -11.76 -7.23 -14.05
N LYS A 67 -12.42 -7.17 -12.88
CA LYS A 67 -13.19 -6.02 -12.43
C LYS A 67 -12.54 -5.36 -11.23
N PHE A 68 -12.51 -4.04 -11.24
CA PHE A 68 -12.15 -3.25 -10.05
C PHE A 68 -13.23 -3.42 -8.97
N THR A 69 -12.81 -3.82 -7.77
CA THR A 69 -13.70 -4.11 -6.64
C THR A 69 -13.31 -3.33 -5.39
N GLU A 70 -14.05 -3.55 -4.30
CA GLU A 70 -13.71 -3.01 -2.98
C GLU A 70 -12.28 -3.43 -2.54
N ALA A 71 -11.81 -4.62 -2.92
CA ALA A 71 -10.46 -5.07 -2.58
C ALA A 71 -9.38 -4.12 -3.12
N ASP A 72 -9.49 -3.74 -4.39
CA ASP A 72 -8.57 -2.80 -5.03
C ASP A 72 -8.65 -1.41 -4.38
N LEU A 73 -9.87 -0.96 -4.10
CA LEU A 73 -10.12 0.31 -3.43
C LEU A 73 -9.47 0.37 -2.03
N ARG A 74 -9.43 -0.75 -1.30
CA ARG A 74 -8.83 -0.82 0.04
C ARG A 74 -7.31 -0.98 -0.02
N LEU A 75 -6.77 -1.60 -1.06
CA LEU A 75 -5.33 -1.70 -1.26
C LEU A 75 -4.71 -0.36 -1.70
N PHE A 76 -5.35 0.34 -2.64
CA PHE A 76 -4.79 1.49 -3.36
C PHE A 76 -4.20 2.57 -2.44
N PRO A 77 -4.89 3.04 -1.39
CA PRO A 77 -4.37 4.12 -0.56
C PRO A 77 -3.09 3.74 0.19
N THR A 78 -2.86 2.45 0.49
CA THR A 78 -1.61 2.02 1.12
C THR A 78 -0.48 1.99 0.11
N ILE A 79 -0.72 1.46 -1.09
CA ILE A 79 0.29 1.34 -2.14
C ILE A 79 0.70 2.72 -2.66
N TYR A 80 -0.26 3.62 -2.90
CA TYR A 80 -0.02 5.00 -3.33
C TYR A 80 0.93 5.77 -2.39
N ARG A 81 0.86 5.50 -1.09
CA ARG A 81 1.67 6.19 -0.06
C ARG A 81 3.00 5.50 0.23
N PHE A 82 3.21 4.30 -0.29
CA PHE A 82 4.24 3.39 0.21
C PHE A 82 5.64 3.96 0.04
N ASP A 83 6.04 4.31 -1.18
CA ASP A 83 7.41 4.74 -1.46
C ASP A 83 7.74 6.12 -0.84
N ALA A 84 6.76 7.03 -0.79
CA ALA A 84 6.94 8.36 -0.24
C ALA A 84 6.96 8.40 1.30
N VAL A 85 6.18 7.51 1.93
CA VAL A 85 5.97 7.52 3.38
C VAL A 85 6.48 6.23 4.02
N TYR A 86 5.84 5.10 3.76
CA TYR A 86 6.05 3.88 4.54
C TYR A 86 7.45 3.29 4.36
N HIS A 87 7.99 3.36 3.15
CA HIS A 87 9.30 2.84 2.81
C HIS A 87 10.41 3.45 3.69
N ILE A 88 10.34 4.77 3.91
CA ILE A 88 11.34 5.53 4.68
C ILE A 88 10.89 5.67 6.14
N LEU A 89 9.75 6.32 6.39
CA LEU A 89 9.30 6.69 7.74
C LEU A 89 8.99 5.46 8.60
N PHE A 90 8.37 4.44 8.01
CA PHE A 90 8.02 3.21 8.72
C PHE A 90 9.06 2.09 8.56
N ARG A 91 10.17 2.40 7.88
CA ARG A 91 11.28 1.47 7.61
C ARG A 91 10.87 0.27 6.77
N CYS A 92 9.77 0.31 6.03
CA CYS A 92 9.34 -0.75 5.11
C CYS A 92 10.26 -0.82 3.87
N SER A 93 11.54 -1.15 4.08
CA SER A 93 12.65 -0.74 3.22
C SER A 93 13.23 -1.85 2.33
N ARG A 94 12.72 -3.08 2.42
CA ARG A 94 13.23 -4.24 1.66
C ARG A 94 13.13 -4.07 0.15
N ALA A 95 12.04 -3.46 -0.32
CA ALA A 95 11.79 -3.14 -1.72
C ALA A 95 10.83 -1.95 -1.80
N ARG A 96 10.84 -1.25 -2.94
CA ARG A 96 9.87 -0.21 -3.30
C ARG A 96 8.71 -0.83 -4.08
N ILE A 97 7.62 -0.10 -4.25
CA ILE A 97 6.52 -0.55 -5.11
C ILE A 97 6.97 -0.66 -6.57
N SER A 98 7.85 0.23 -7.03
CA SER A 98 8.40 0.17 -8.39
C SER A 98 9.25 -1.08 -8.68
N ASP A 99 9.66 -1.83 -7.65
CA ASP A 99 10.38 -3.09 -7.81
C ASP A 99 9.42 -4.29 -8.03
N TYR A 100 8.09 -4.08 -7.94
CA TYR A 100 7.03 -5.05 -8.22
C TYR A 100 6.32 -4.68 -9.54
N PRO A 101 6.66 -5.29 -10.69
CA PRO A 101 6.23 -4.80 -11.99
C PRO A 101 4.71 -4.82 -12.20
N ASN A 102 4.02 -5.85 -11.69
CA ASN A 102 2.57 -5.98 -11.88
C ASN A 102 1.81 -5.06 -10.91
N LEU A 103 2.27 -4.97 -9.66
CA LEU A 103 1.71 -4.05 -8.67
C LEU A 103 1.95 -2.58 -9.05
N PHE A 104 3.12 -2.24 -9.59
CA PHE A 104 3.41 -0.91 -10.08
C PHE A 104 2.54 -0.55 -11.30
N GLY A 105 2.36 -1.49 -12.23
CA GLY A 105 1.42 -1.34 -13.35
C GLY A 105 -0.01 -1.12 -12.87
N TRP A 106 -0.49 -1.94 -11.92
CA TRP A 106 -1.80 -1.79 -11.30
C TRP A 106 -1.98 -0.44 -10.61
N LEU A 107 -0.95 0.08 -9.92
CA LEU A 107 -1.01 1.39 -9.28
C LEU A 107 -1.27 2.50 -10.30
N GLY A 108 -0.57 2.45 -11.44
CA GLY A 108 -0.80 3.38 -12.56
C GLY A 108 -2.21 3.26 -13.15
N ASP A 109 -2.69 2.03 -13.34
CA ASP A 109 -4.05 1.76 -13.84
C ASP A 109 -5.13 2.32 -12.91
N VAL A 110 -4.99 2.13 -11.60
CA VAL A 110 -5.96 2.65 -10.61
C VAL A 110 -5.89 4.16 -10.50
N TYR A 111 -4.68 4.75 -10.49
CA TYR A 111 -4.50 6.20 -10.47
C TYR A 111 -5.13 6.89 -11.70
N ALA A 112 -5.05 6.24 -12.87
CA ALA A 112 -5.61 6.73 -14.12
C ALA A 112 -7.15 6.62 -14.21
N LEU A 113 -7.82 5.96 -13.25
CA LEU A 113 -9.29 5.90 -13.25
C LEU A 113 -9.90 7.29 -13.11
N PRO A 114 -11.05 7.58 -13.79
CA PRO A 114 -11.68 8.88 -13.75
C PRO A 114 -11.95 9.38 -12.32
N GLY A 115 -11.37 10.54 -11.99
CA GLY A 115 -11.54 11.21 -10.70
C GLY A 115 -10.59 10.74 -9.59
N VAL A 116 -9.82 9.65 -9.75
CA VAL A 116 -8.93 9.13 -8.70
C VAL A 116 -7.75 10.07 -8.46
N ALA A 117 -7.05 10.52 -9.50
CA ALA A 117 -5.96 11.48 -9.35
C ALA A 117 -6.40 12.77 -8.61
N GLY A 118 -7.65 13.20 -8.78
CA GLY A 118 -8.20 14.37 -8.08
C GLY A 118 -8.44 14.18 -6.58
N THR A 119 -8.35 12.96 -6.07
CA THR A 119 -8.42 12.65 -4.62
C THR A 119 -7.05 12.45 -3.99
N CYS A 120 -5.99 12.53 -4.80
CA CYS A 120 -4.63 12.16 -4.43
C CYS A 120 -3.78 13.41 -4.23
N ASP A 121 -3.26 13.59 -3.01
CA ASP A 121 -2.30 14.65 -2.68
C ASP A 121 -1.15 14.02 -1.88
N LEU A 122 -0.08 13.65 -2.61
CA LEU A 122 1.07 12.99 -2.00
C LEU A 122 1.89 13.93 -1.13
N ASP A 123 1.92 15.23 -1.46
CA ASP A 123 2.68 16.23 -0.71
C ASP A 123 2.04 16.47 0.65
N ALA A 124 0.74 16.77 0.68
CA ALA A 124 -0.01 16.95 1.92
C ALA A 124 -0.01 15.66 2.78
N THR A 125 -0.13 14.50 2.13
CA THR A 125 -0.03 13.21 2.83
C THR A 125 1.36 13.05 3.47
N THR A 126 2.43 13.29 2.71
CA THR A 126 3.80 13.13 3.22
C THR A 126 4.04 14.09 4.38
N GLU A 127 3.68 15.36 4.24
CA GLU A 127 3.81 16.36 5.30
C GLU A 127 3.06 15.93 6.57
N SER A 128 1.80 15.51 6.45
CA SER A 128 1.00 15.05 7.60
C SER A 128 1.68 13.88 8.33
N TYR A 129 2.13 12.85 7.61
CA TYR A 129 2.77 11.70 8.25
C TYR A 129 4.07 12.07 8.96
N TYR A 130 4.95 12.83 8.31
CA TYR A 130 6.25 13.15 8.89
C TYR A 130 6.16 14.11 10.08
N THR A 131 5.12 14.96 10.14
CA THR A 131 4.99 16.01 11.17
C THR A 131 4.01 15.64 12.29
N GLN A 132 3.01 14.79 12.03
CA GLN A 132 1.92 14.50 12.99
C GLN A 132 2.02 13.12 13.65
N LEU A 133 2.71 12.14 13.06
CA LEU A 133 2.83 10.80 13.64
C LEU A 133 3.91 10.72 14.73
N PHE A 134 3.55 11.19 15.93
CA PHE A 134 4.31 10.92 17.14
C PHE A 134 4.12 9.46 17.61
N PRO A 135 5.17 8.74 18.08
CA PRO A 135 6.55 9.19 18.31
C PRO A 135 7.51 8.87 17.15
N VAL A 136 7.02 8.52 15.96
CA VAL A 136 7.85 7.91 14.90
C VAL A 136 8.94 8.86 14.38
N ASN A 137 8.63 10.15 14.23
CA ASN A 137 9.58 11.17 13.77
C ASN A 137 9.52 12.44 14.65
N PRO A 138 10.19 12.45 15.82
CA PRO A 138 10.15 13.60 16.73
C PRO A 138 10.69 14.90 16.13
N GLY A 139 11.60 14.81 15.15
CA GLY A 139 12.19 15.99 14.51
C GLY A 139 11.29 16.67 13.48
N GLY A 140 10.20 16.02 13.05
CA GLY A 140 9.28 16.56 12.03
C GLY A 140 9.91 16.79 10.64
N ILE A 141 11.15 16.34 10.43
CA ILE A 141 11.87 16.52 9.16
C ILE A 141 11.22 15.62 8.12
N VAL A 142 10.79 16.20 7.00
CA VAL A 142 10.27 15.48 5.84
C VAL A 142 11.44 14.98 5.01
N ALA A 143 11.53 13.65 4.82
CA ALA A 143 12.60 13.07 4.01
C ALA A 143 12.38 13.36 2.51
N ALA A 144 13.47 13.44 1.76
CA ALA A 144 13.39 13.46 0.30
C ALA A 144 12.79 12.15 -0.23
N ARG A 145 12.00 12.24 -1.29
CA ARG A 145 11.37 11.08 -1.95
C ARG A 145 12.25 10.55 -3.08
N PRO A 146 12.18 9.24 -3.39
CA PRO A 146 12.77 8.71 -4.62
C PRO A 146 12.22 9.45 -5.86
N SER A 147 13.08 9.76 -6.83
CA SER A 147 12.69 10.51 -8.05
C SER A 147 11.78 9.71 -8.99
N ASP A 148 11.71 8.39 -8.79
CA ASP A 148 10.92 7.41 -9.54
C ASP A 148 9.76 6.83 -8.71
N ALA A 149 9.40 7.48 -7.59
CA ALA A 149 8.20 7.11 -6.84
C ALA A 149 6.95 7.26 -7.72
N ALA A 150 5.92 6.48 -7.38
CA ALA A 150 4.62 6.48 -8.05
C ALA A 150 4.07 7.91 -8.29
N PRO A 151 3.33 8.12 -9.40
CA PRO A 151 2.79 9.42 -9.81
C PRO A 151 1.80 10.04 -8.81
#